data_AF-A0A392QJB2-F1
#
_entry.id   AF-A0A392QJB2-F1
#
_cell.length_a   1.000
_cell.length_b   1.000
_cell.length_c   1.000
_cell.angle_alpha   90.00
_cell.angle_beta   90.00
_cell.angle_gamma   90.00
#
_symmetry.space_group_name_H-M   'P 1'
#
loop_
_entity.id
_entity.type
_entity.pdbx_description
1 polymer ?
#
loop_
_entity_poly.entity_id
_entity_poly.type
_entity_poly.pdbx_seq_one_letter_code
_entity_poly.pdbx_strand_id
1 'polypeptide(L)'
;MRMPPNLDSTVTKGTTRSGKDLSNNFSSSGLLGDYENNNDAQPELSSSLVSQTFGVYKRGAVGRSIDITRYSGYEELKHDLAR
;
A
#
# COMPACT_ATOMS: atom_id res chain seq x y z
N MET A 1 17.87 2.89 70.68
CA MET A 1 17.87 1.76 69.71
C MET A 1 16.98 2.17 68.54
N ARG A 2 17.56 2.60 67.41
CA ARG A 2 16.81 3.16 66.27
C ARG A 2 16.60 2.08 65.21
N MET A 3 15.38 1.57 65.12
CA MET A 3 14.96 0.68 64.03
C MET A 3 14.70 1.50 62.76
N PRO A 4 15.13 1.03 61.57
CA PRO A 4 14.82 1.70 60.31
C PRO A 4 13.36 1.45 59.89
N PRO A 5 12.69 2.45 59.29
CA PRO A 5 11.37 2.28 58.71
C PRO A 5 11.45 1.55 57.35
N ASN A 6 10.52 0.64 57.15
CA ASN A 6 10.25 -0.08 55.91
C ASN A 6 9.76 0.92 54.83
N LEU A 7 10.32 0.85 53.61
CA LEU A 7 9.77 1.51 52.43
C LEU A 7 9.69 0.48 51.30
N ASP A 8 8.47 -0.02 51.08
CA ASP A 8 8.10 -0.86 49.95
C ASP A 8 8.30 -0.09 48.64
N SER A 9 9.13 -0.62 47.74
CA SER A 9 9.50 0.04 46.47
C SER A 9 8.36 -0.10 45.46
N THR A 10 7.42 0.84 45.49
CA THR A 10 6.40 1.02 44.45
C THR A 10 7.07 1.43 43.14
N VAL A 11 7.11 0.47 42.20
CA VAL A 11 7.49 0.70 40.81
C VAL A 11 6.40 1.52 40.12
N THR A 12 6.65 2.80 39.90
CA THR A 12 5.86 3.59 38.94
C THR A 12 6.77 4.50 38.12
N LYS A 13 7.61 3.89 37.26
CA LYS A 13 8.21 4.60 36.11
C LYS A 13 7.26 4.48 34.92
N GLY A 14 6.45 5.52 34.72
CA GLY A 14 5.72 5.68 33.47
C GLY A 14 6.70 6.00 32.34
N THR A 15 6.88 5.05 31.41
CA THR A 15 7.23 5.25 29.98
C THR A 15 7.28 3.89 29.32
N THR A 16 6.23 3.54 28.57
CA THR A 16 6.25 2.80 27.29
C THR A 16 4.81 2.60 26.84
N ARG A 17 4.29 3.59 26.12
CA ARG A 17 3.10 3.44 25.29
C ARG A 17 3.52 2.67 24.05
N SER A 18 3.25 1.37 23.99
CA SER A 18 3.20 0.62 22.72
C SER A 18 2.62 -0.77 22.93
N GLY A 19 1.34 -0.84 23.27
CA GLY A 19 0.50 -2.01 23.05
C GLY A 19 -0.63 -1.56 22.15
N LYS A 20 -0.50 -1.78 20.86
CA LYS A 20 -1.56 -1.54 19.88
C LYS A 20 -1.85 -2.91 19.30
N ASP A 21 -2.79 -3.57 19.95
CA ASP A 21 -3.25 -4.90 19.64
C ASP A 21 -4.02 -4.77 18.32
N LEU A 22 -3.49 -5.31 17.23
CA LEU A 22 -4.26 -5.41 15.99
C LEU A 22 -5.27 -6.55 16.15
N SER A 23 -6.47 -6.21 16.62
CA SER A 23 -7.64 -7.07 16.54
C SER A 23 -8.34 -6.86 15.20
N ASN A 24 -8.16 -7.81 14.29
CA ASN A 24 -8.85 -7.84 13.00
C ASN A 24 -10.03 -8.81 13.11
N ASN A 25 -11.11 -8.38 13.74
CA ASN A 25 -12.36 -9.14 13.74
C ASN A 25 -13.32 -8.42 12.79
N PHE A 26 -13.10 -8.58 11.48
CA PHE A 26 -14.17 -8.34 10.53
C PHE A 26 -15.20 -9.44 10.74
N SER A 27 -16.22 -9.13 11.54
CA SER A 27 -17.40 -9.97 11.71
C SER A 27 -18.05 -10.17 10.34
N SER A 28 -17.96 -11.39 9.82
CA SER A 28 -18.76 -11.87 8.69
C SER A 28 -20.18 -12.17 9.20
N SER A 29 -20.94 -11.13 9.52
CA SER A 29 -22.36 -11.25 9.83
C SER A 29 -23.15 -10.77 8.62
N GLY A 30 -23.71 -11.74 7.89
CA GLY A 30 -24.47 -11.54 6.67
C GLY A 30 -25.67 -10.63 6.86
N LEU A 31 -25.68 -9.54 6.09
CA LEU A 31 -26.85 -8.71 5.78
C LEU A 31 -26.62 -8.03 4.40
N LEU A 32 -26.16 -8.79 3.40
CA LEU A 32 -26.22 -8.31 2.03
C LEU A 32 -27.59 -8.72 1.48
N GLY A 33 -28.48 -7.72 1.45
CA GLY A 33 -29.83 -7.84 0.91
C GLY A 33 -29.84 -8.33 -0.53
N ASP A 34 -30.97 -8.90 -0.87
CA ASP A 34 -31.32 -9.54 -2.11
C ASP A 34 -30.99 -8.65 -3.33
N TYR A 35 -29.94 -8.99 -4.08
CA TYR A 35 -29.74 -8.42 -5.42
C TYR A 35 -30.51 -9.27 -6.42
N GLU A 36 -31.82 -9.05 -6.43
CA GLU A 36 -32.67 -9.36 -7.56
C GLU A 36 -32.30 -8.44 -8.74
N ASN A 37 -32.00 -9.07 -9.87
CA ASN A 37 -32.31 -8.60 -11.22
C ASN A 37 -31.60 -7.32 -11.73
N ASN A 38 -30.82 -7.46 -12.81
CA ASN A 38 -31.13 -6.91 -14.14
C ASN A 38 -29.96 -7.18 -15.11
N ASN A 39 -30.23 -8.02 -16.11
CA ASN A 39 -29.32 -8.33 -17.22
C ASN A 39 -29.35 -7.20 -18.26
N ASP A 40 -28.60 -6.10 -18.08
CA ASP A 40 -28.17 -5.23 -19.20
C ASP A 40 -27.10 -4.24 -18.72
N ALA A 41 -26.02 -4.12 -19.49
CA ALA A 41 -24.81 -3.33 -19.24
C ALA A 41 -23.85 -3.92 -18.19
N GLN A 42 -23.20 -5.03 -18.57
CA GLN A 42 -21.79 -5.20 -18.20
C GLN A 42 -21.04 -3.93 -18.64
N PRO A 43 -20.32 -3.21 -17.77
CA PRO A 43 -19.27 -2.32 -18.24
C PRO A 43 -18.20 -3.24 -18.83
N GLU A 44 -18.28 -3.48 -20.15
CA GLU A 44 -17.13 -3.99 -20.90
C GLU A 44 -16.05 -2.91 -20.78
N LEU A 45 -15.29 -2.98 -19.69
CA LEU A 45 -14.07 -2.19 -19.52
C LEU A 45 -13.11 -2.70 -20.59
N SER A 46 -13.23 -2.11 -21.78
CA SER A 46 -12.40 -2.43 -22.93
C SER A 46 -10.96 -2.45 -22.45
N SER A 47 -10.34 -3.62 -22.56
CA SER A 47 -8.92 -3.85 -22.29
C SER A 47 -8.00 -2.87 -23.05
N SER A 48 -8.55 -2.20 -24.06
CA SER A 48 -7.95 -1.12 -24.85
C SER A 48 -7.72 0.21 -24.13
N LEU A 49 -8.26 0.46 -22.91
CA LEU A 49 -8.01 1.72 -22.18
C LEU A 49 -6.75 1.70 -21.29
N VAL A 50 -6.07 0.56 -21.18
CA VAL A 50 -4.81 0.45 -20.43
C VAL A 50 -3.64 0.72 -21.37
N SER A 51 -3.15 1.96 -21.41
CA SER A 51 -1.83 2.24 -21.97
C SER A 51 -0.76 1.63 -21.07
N GLN A 52 -0.10 0.56 -21.54
CA GLN A 52 0.95 -0.12 -20.80
C GLN A 52 2.23 0.73 -20.80
N THR A 53 2.39 1.57 -19.78
CA THR A 53 3.59 2.38 -19.58
C THR A 53 4.54 1.72 -18.58
N PHE A 54 5.84 1.89 -18.79
CA PHE A 54 6.92 1.33 -17.98
C PHE A 54 7.72 2.45 -17.31
N GLY A 55 8.13 2.21 -16.07
CA GLY A 55 8.97 3.15 -15.32
C GLY A 55 10.45 2.99 -15.65
N VAL A 56 11.13 4.11 -15.90
CA VAL A 56 12.58 4.21 -16.13
C VAL A 56 13.21 4.94 -14.96
N TYR A 57 14.19 4.29 -14.32
CA TYR A 57 14.88 4.82 -13.15
C TYR A 57 16.39 4.83 -13.38
N LYS A 58 17.04 5.94 -13.03
CA LYS A 58 18.49 6.09 -12.98
C LYS A 58 18.86 6.72 -11.64
N ARG A 59 19.89 6.18 -10.97
CA ARG A 59 20.34 6.67 -9.66
C ARG A 59 20.71 8.15 -9.75
N GLY A 60 20.17 8.96 -8.85
CA GLY A 60 20.42 10.41 -8.83
C GLY A 60 19.66 11.20 -9.90
N ALA A 61 18.73 10.57 -10.62
CA ALA A 61 17.83 11.24 -11.56
C ALA A 61 16.37 11.04 -11.15
N VAL A 62 15.51 11.93 -11.62
CA VAL A 62 14.05 11.79 -11.48
C VAL A 62 13.57 10.67 -12.42
N GLY A 63 12.74 9.77 -11.91
CA GLY A 63 12.15 8.69 -12.72
C GLY A 63 11.18 9.23 -13.77
N ARG A 64 11.04 8.53 -14.89
CA ARG A 64 10.10 8.87 -15.96
C ARG A 64 9.31 7.63 -16.40
N SER A 65 8.06 7.83 -16.80
CA SER A 65 7.24 6.79 -17.41
C SER A 65 7.33 6.89 -18.93
N ILE A 66 7.50 5.75 -19.60
CA ILE A 66 7.57 5.66 -21.06
C ILE A 66 6.58 4.62 -21.56
N ASP A 67 6.00 4.84 -22.74
CA ASP A 67 5.28 3.81 -23.47
C ASP A 67 6.25 3.11 -24.42
N ILE A 68 6.49 1.81 -24.20
CA ILE A 68 7.45 1.02 -24.99
C ILE A 68 6.94 0.74 -26.40
N THR A 69 5.63 0.77 -26.62
CA THR A 69 5.00 0.46 -27.92
C THR A 69 5.27 1.54 -28.96
N ARG A 70 5.72 2.73 -28.52
CA ARG A 70 6.09 3.84 -29.40
C ARG A 70 7.43 3.66 -30.11
N TYR A 71 8.25 2.71 -29.68
CA TYR A 71 9.57 2.46 -30.25
C TYR A 71 9.51 1.22 -31.14
N SER A 72 10.04 1.34 -32.35
CA SER A 72 10.10 0.24 -33.32
C SER A 72 11.12 -0.84 -32.94
N GLY A 73 12.10 -0.49 -32.10
CA GLY A 73 13.14 -1.39 -31.66
C GLY A 73 14.01 -0.84 -30.53
N TYR A 74 14.94 -1.68 -30.09
CA TYR A 74 15.79 -1.43 -28.93
C TYR A 74 16.77 -0.26 -29.14
N GLU A 75 17.27 -0.05 -30.36
CA GLU A 75 18.22 1.05 -30.65
C GLU A 75 17.56 2.43 -30.50
N GLU A 76 16.33 2.58 -31.01
CA GLU A 76 15.55 3.82 -30.88
C GLU A 76 15.23 4.12 -29.41
N LEU A 77 14.79 3.10 -28.68
CA LEU A 77 14.54 3.19 -27.24
C LEU A 77 15.81 3.59 -26.47
N LYS A 78 16.95 2.96 -26.75
CA LYS A 78 18.23 3.30 -26.12
C LYS A 78 18.64 4.74 -26.37
N HIS A 79 18.49 5.21 -27.60
CA HIS A 79 18.84 6.58 -27.97
C HIS A 79 18.03 7.61 -27.17
N ASP A 80 16.71 7.39 -27.03
CA ASP A 80 15.84 8.29 -26.25
C ASP A 80 16.08 8.18 -24.72
N LEU A 81 16.51 7.02 -24.25
CA LEU A 81 16.92 6.83 -22.86
C LEU A 81 18.24 7.52 -22.52
N ALA A 82 19.14 7.69 -23.49
CA ALA A 82 20.46 8.30 -23.30
C ALA A 82 20.45 9.84 -23.25
N ARG A 83 19.32 10.47 -23.53
CA ARG A 83 19.12 11.93 -23.42
C ARG A 83 19.08 12.42 -21.96
#